data_AF-A0A2T9Z9S2-F1
#
_entry.id   AF-A0A2T9Z9S2-F1
#
_cell.length_a   1.000
_cell.length_b   1.000
_cell.length_c   1.000
_cell.angle_alpha   90.00
_cell.angle_beta   90.00
_cell.angle_gamma   90.00
#
_symmetry.space_group_name_H-M   'P 1'
#
loop_
_entity.id
_entity.type
_entity.pdbx_description
1 polymer ?
#
loop_
_entity_poly.entity_id
_entity_poly.type
_entity_poly.pdbx_seq_one_letter_code
_entity_poly.pdbx_strand_id
1 'polypeptide(L)'
;MNVAAGKPPIQGKSSFCYERTQRAIETITNTARDGGLANTLTTQEMEMLKKEPGTWEYEDLIYGNFWESLGVLTWLLGRSHEIPPYYSNFNKMEVFNSTGILPGDPKTIDSFVNSFMAVQTNFSVNGDDLKREIDLAEAWYWRARVQSLIDMKHYILENEMKDIKDKSDDIPDQIIRRYMRERHIPLSLKPLVKNIDMILHSATKRGIEMGLLSQINDEDFGIQVELFSAESPSDASEHPNIKKTPTLMNYSNLESKDHKALMNIAEGRMMAFAWATQKLDQWSIENMSKVGSVNPLNILWSPEN
;
A
#
# COMPACT_ATOMS: atom_id res chain seq x y z
N MET A 1 23.92 42.10 -39.48
CA MET A 1 24.48 41.38 -38.30
C MET A 1 23.36 41.34 -37.25
N ASN A 2 22.81 40.24 -36.77
CA ASN A 2 23.15 38.82 -36.88
C ASN A 2 21.86 38.03 -37.12
N VAL A 3 21.98 37.05 -38.01
CA VAL A 3 20.98 36.03 -38.30
C VAL A 3 21.04 34.99 -37.18
N ALA A 4 19.99 34.86 -36.38
CA ALA A 4 19.81 33.72 -35.49
C ALA A 4 18.92 32.70 -36.20
N ALA A 5 19.56 31.64 -36.69
CA ALA A 5 18.95 30.55 -37.42
C ALA A 5 17.87 29.85 -36.57
N GLY A 6 16.65 29.77 -37.13
CA GLY A 6 15.63 28.86 -36.65
C GLY A 6 16.11 27.42 -36.80
N LYS A 7 16.16 26.68 -35.69
CA LYS A 7 16.10 25.22 -35.76
C LYS A 7 14.66 24.84 -36.15
N PRO A 8 14.44 24.12 -37.25
CA PRO A 8 13.11 23.62 -37.56
C PRO A 8 12.69 22.60 -36.48
N PRO A 9 11.39 22.54 -36.13
CA PRO A 9 10.88 21.51 -35.23
C PRO A 9 11.07 20.14 -35.89
N ILE A 10 11.52 19.17 -35.11
CA ILE A 10 11.67 17.76 -35.54
C ILE A 10 10.25 17.20 -35.75
N GLN A 11 9.66 17.45 -36.91
CA GLN A 11 8.27 17.07 -37.26
C GLN A 11 8.09 15.58 -37.64
N GLY A 12 9.12 14.73 -37.51
CA GLY A 12 9.06 13.34 -37.97
C GLY A 12 8.81 12.27 -36.90
N LYS A 13 9.05 12.55 -35.61
CA LYS A 13 8.98 11.53 -34.54
C LYS A 13 7.65 11.48 -33.78
N SER A 14 6.86 12.56 -33.80
CA SER A 14 5.62 12.65 -33.02
C SER A 14 4.44 11.89 -33.64
N SER A 15 4.27 11.94 -34.97
CA SER A 15 3.14 11.31 -35.66
C SER A 15 3.14 9.78 -35.56
N PHE A 16 4.30 9.14 -35.72
CA PHE A 16 4.41 7.67 -35.64
C PHE A 16 4.22 7.14 -34.19
N CYS A 17 4.72 7.88 -33.20
CA CYS A 17 4.51 7.55 -31.79
C CYS A 17 3.02 7.71 -31.41
N TYR A 18 2.36 8.72 -31.96
CA TYR A 18 0.95 8.98 -31.75
C TYR A 18 0.06 7.87 -32.33
N GLU A 19 0.28 7.46 -33.59
CA GLU A 19 -0.49 6.36 -34.22
C GLU A 19 -0.32 5.03 -33.48
N ARG A 20 0.90 4.70 -33.03
CA ARG A 20 1.16 3.48 -32.27
C ARG A 20 0.44 3.51 -30.92
N THR A 21 0.47 4.65 -30.24
CA THR A 21 -0.19 4.84 -28.93
C THR A 21 -1.71 4.76 -29.08
N GLN A 22 -2.26 5.41 -30.11
CA GLN A 22 -3.69 5.39 -30.41
C GLN A 22 -4.16 3.97 -30.74
N ARG A 23 -3.43 3.24 -31.59
CA ARG A 23 -3.75 1.83 -31.88
C ARG A 23 -3.69 0.95 -30.64
N ALA A 24 -2.70 1.14 -29.76
CA ALA A 24 -2.60 0.37 -28.52
C ALA A 24 -3.82 0.63 -27.61
N ILE A 25 -4.23 1.88 -27.45
CA ILE A 25 -5.39 2.26 -26.64
C ILE A 25 -6.69 1.75 -27.25
N GLU A 26 -6.89 1.90 -28.56
CA GLU A 26 -8.05 1.31 -29.25
C GLU A 26 -8.11 -0.20 -29.04
N THR A 27 -6.95 -0.88 -29.09
CA THR A 27 -6.89 -2.33 -28.84
C THR A 27 -7.24 -2.65 -27.39
N ILE A 28 -6.77 -1.88 -26.41
CA ILE A 28 -7.12 -2.06 -24.99
C ILE A 28 -8.62 -1.82 -24.74
N THR A 29 -9.17 -0.74 -25.29
CA THR A 29 -10.58 -0.39 -25.14
C THR A 29 -11.48 -1.45 -25.78
N ASN A 30 -11.12 -1.95 -26.96
CA ASN A 30 -11.85 -3.04 -27.61
C ASN A 30 -11.71 -4.34 -26.82
N THR A 31 -10.52 -4.66 -26.32
CA THR A 31 -10.27 -5.83 -25.49
C THR A 31 -11.11 -5.82 -24.20
N ALA A 32 -11.22 -4.66 -23.54
CA ALA A 32 -12.06 -4.51 -22.35
C ALA A 32 -13.57 -4.65 -22.66
N ARG A 33 -14.02 -4.18 -23.82
CA ARG A 33 -15.42 -4.33 -24.27
C ARG A 33 -15.74 -5.76 -24.68
N ASP A 34 -14.92 -6.33 -25.55
CA ASP A 34 -15.12 -7.65 -26.16
C ASP A 34 -14.90 -8.78 -25.14
N GLY A 35 -13.97 -8.60 -24.20
CA GLY A 35 -13.73 -9.51 -23.08
C GLY A 35 -14.74 -9.39 -21.93
N GLY A 36 -15.80 -8.59 -22.08
CA GLY A 36 -16.87 -8.46 -21.09
C GLY A 36 -16.51 -7.68 -19.81
N LEU A 37 -15.32 -7.09 -19.73
CA LEU A 37 -14.87 -6.29 -18.57
C LEU A 37 -15.61 -4.96 -18.46
N ALA A 38 -16.17 -4.43 -19.55
CA ALA A 38 -16.84 -3.14 -19.56
C ALA A 38 -17.99 -3.02 -18.53
N ASN A 39 -18.63 -4.14 -18.17
CA ASN A 39 -19.72 -4.16 -17.19
C ASN A 39 -19.23 -4.22 -15.74
N THR A 40 -17.95 -4.54 -15.52
CA THR A 40 -17.33 -4.64 -14.18
C THR A 40 -16.50 -3.43 -13.83
N LEU A 41 -16.20 -2.56 -14.81
CA LEU A 41 -15.49 -1.31 -14.58
C LEU A 41 -16.35 -0.32 -13.80
N THR A 42 -15.72 0.37 -12.86
CA THR A 42 -16.31 1.51 -12.17
C THR A 42 -16.59 2.66 -13.14
N THR A 43 -17.44 3.59 -12.73
CA THR A 43 -17.73 4.80 -13.53
C THR A 43 -16.46 5.59 -13.85
N GLN A 44 -15.55 5.70 -12.88
CA GLN A 44 -14.28 6.41 -13.03
C GLN A 44 -13.33 5.72 -14.02
N GLU A 45 -13.19 4.39 -13.95
CA GLU A 45 -12.39 3.64 -14.91
C GLU A 45 -12.97 3.75 -16.33
N MET A 46 -14.30 3.71 -16.46
CA MET A 46 -14.99 3.92 -17.73
C MET A 46 -14.83 5.33 -18.28
N GLU A 47 -14.77 6.36 -17.43
CA GLU A 47 -14.47 7.73 -17.82
C GLU A 47 -13.02 7.86 -18.28
N MET A 48 -12.07 7.25 -17.56
CA MET A 48 -10.66 7.23 -17.93
C MET A 48 -10.43 6.58 -19.32
N LEU A 49 -11.09 5.45 -19.61
CA LEU A 49 -11.01 4.80 -20.92
C LEU A 49 -11.60 5.64 -22.08
N LYS A 50 -12.42 6.64 -21.77
CA LYS A 50 -12.99 7.57 -22.77
C LYS A 50 -12.12 8.80 -22.99
N LYS A 51 -11.17 9.10 -22.10
CA LYS A 51 -10.27 10.26 -22.23
C LYS A 51 -9.32 10.08 -23.42
N GLU A 52 -8.94 11.19 -24.04
CA GLU A 52 -8.01 11.17 -25.16
C GLU A 52 -6.61 10.72 -24.71
N PRO A 53 -5.87 9.97 -25.53
CA PRO A 53 -4.50 9.55 -25.23
C PRO A 53 -3.61 10.74 -24.84
N GLY A 54 -2.91 10.63 -23.71
CA GLY A 54 -2.02 11.69 -23.22
C GLY A 54 -2.71 12.85 -22.50
N THR A 55 -4.04 12.76 -22.29
CA THR A 55 -4.80 13.73 -21.48
C THR A 55 -5.10 13.23 -20.07
N TRP A 56 -4.51 12.10 -19.66
CA TRP A 56 -4.66 11.58 -18.30
C TRP A 56 -3.98 12.50 -17.30
N GLU A 57 -4.72 12.84 -16.25
CA GLU A 57 -4.26 13.66 -15.14
C GLU A 57 -3.76 12.78 -14.00
N TYR A 58 -3.14 13.39 -12.99
CA TYR A 58 -2.59 12.64 -11.86
C TYR A 58 -3.69 11.91 -11.07
N GLU A 59 -4.89 12.51 -11.03
CA GLU A 59 -6.11 11.98 -10.44
C GLU A 59 -6.60 10.73 -11.17
N ASP A 60 -6.31 10.57 -12.46
CA ASP A 60 -6.64 9.35 -13.21
C ASP A 60 -5.70 8.19 -12.86
N LEU A 61 -4.51 8.50 -12.33
CA LEU A 61 -3.49 7.51 -11.96
C LEU A 61 -3.63 7.01 -10.53
N ILE A 62 -4.70 7.37 -9.80
CA ILE A 62 -4.97 6.89 -8.44
C ILE A 62 -4.97 5.35 -8.38
N TYR A 63 -5.40 4.69 -9.47
CA TYR A 63 -5.38 3.23 -9.64
C TYR A 63 -3.98 2.61 -9.65
N GLY A 64 -2.94 3.41 -9.90
CA GLY A 64 -1.54 2.98 -9.83
C GLY A 64 -1.09 2.51 -8.44
N ASN A 65 -1.91 2.76 -7.40
CA ASN A 65 -1.66 2.25 -6.05
C ASN A 65 -2.32 0.89 -5.78
N PHE A 66 -3.14 0.35 -6.69
CA PHE A 66 -3.84 -0.92 -6.50
C PHE A 66 -3.06 -2.16 -6.93
N TRP A 67 -1.78 -2.01 -7.29
CA TRP A 67 -0.90 -3.15 -7.55
C TRP A 67 -0.77 -4.10 -6.36
N GLU A 68 -0.75 -3.55 -5.14
CA GLU A 68 -0.68 -4.36 -3.92
C GLU A 68 -1.94 -5.20 -3.74
N SER A 69 -3.09 -4.60 -3.99
CA SER A 69 -4.36 -5.29 -3.92
C SER A 69 -4.51 -6.34 -5.02
N LEU A 70 -4.08 -6.03 -6.24
CA LEU A 70 -4.05 -6.99 -7.34
C LEU A 70 -3.13 -8.17 -7.01
N GLY A 71 -1.96 -7.91 -6.40
CA GLY A 71 -1.05 -8.95 -5.91
C GLY A 71 -1.75 -9.91 -4.94
N VAL A 72 -2.47 -9.38 -3.95
CA VAL A 72 -3.27 -10.20 -3.02
C VAL A 72 -4.37 -10.98 -3.73
N LEU A 73 -5.09 -10.37 -4.67
CA LEU A 73 -6.12 -11.07 -5.45
C LEU A 73 -5.51 -12.20 -6.29
N THR A 74 -4.36 -11.99 -6.93
CA THR A 74 -3.66 -13.05 -7.68
C THR A 74 -3.17 -14.18 -6.76
N TRP A 75 -2.76 -13.85 -5.54
CA TRP A 75 -2.40 -14.83 -4.51
C TRP A 75 -3.62 -15.63 -4.03
N LEU A 76 -4.76 -14.97 -3.78
CA LEU A 76 -6.02 -15.64 -3.43
C LEU A 76 -6.51 -16.59 -4.53
N LEU A 77 -6.23 -16.25 -5.79
CA LEU A 77 -6.46 -17.11 -6.95
C LEU A 77 -5.36 -18.17 -7.17
N GLY A 78 -4.44 -18.35 -6.22
CA GLY A 78 -3.36 -19.34 -6.23
C GLY A 78 -2.34 -19.17 -7.36
N ARG A 79 -2.23 -17.97 -7.94
CA ARG A 79 -1.29 -17.67 -9.06
C ARG A 79 0.02 -17.08 -8.61
N SER A 80 0.03 -16.42 -7.45
CA SER A 80 1.26 -16.09 -6.73
C SER A 80 1.47 -17.11 -5.61
N HIS A 81 2.72 -17.48 -5.37
CA HIS A 81 3.07 -18.43 -4.32
C HIS A 81 3.12 -17.79 -2.92
N GLU A 82 3.48 -16.51 -2.85
CA GLU A 82 3.64 -15.80 -1.58
C GLU A 82 3.21 -14.34 -1.68
N ILE A 83 2.87 -13.78 -0.53
CA ILE A 83 2.71 -12.34 -0.33
C ILE A 83 4.07 -11.83 0.17
N PRO A 84 4.70 -10.84 -0.50
CA PRO A 84 5.94 -10.25 -0.03
C PRO A 84 5.79 -9.67 1.38
N PRO A 85 6.89 -9.45 2.12
CA PRO A 85 6.81 -8.75 3.40
C PRO A 85 6.14 -7.37 3.26
N TYR A 86 5.51 -6.86 4.32
CA TYR A 86 4.78 -5.58 4.31
C TYR A 86 5.67 -4.34 4.18
N TYR A 87 7.00 -4.54 4.17
CA TYR A 87 8.00 -3.54 3.85
C TYR A 87 8.57 -3.67 2.44
N SER A 88 7.96 -4.50 1.60
CA SER A 88 8.28 -4.66 0.19
C SER A 88 7.01 -4.63 -0.65
N ASN A 89 7.05 -3.97 -1.80
CA ASN A 89 5.96 -4.01 -2.76
C ASN A 89 5.93 -5.35 -3.49
N PHE A 90 4.78 -5.73 -4.01
CA PHE A 90 4.72 -6.73 -5.07
C PHE A 90 5.51 -6.27 -6.29
N ASN A 91 6.23 -7.19 -6.91
CA ASN A 91 6.85 -6.94 -8.20
C ASN A 91 5.75 -6.79 -9.26
N LYS A 92 5.56 -5.57 -9.75
CA LYS A 92 4.51 -5.24 -10.74
C LYS A 92 4.57 -6.12 -11.99
N MET A 93 5.77 -6.47 -12.44
CA MET A 93 5.93 -7.33 -13.61
C MET A 93 5.48 -8.76 -13.31
N GLU A 94 5.81 -9.30 -12.13
CA GLU A 94 5.39 -10.64 -11.73
C GLU A 94 3.88 -10.70 -11.51
N VAL A 95 3.29 -9.72 -10.82
CA VAL A 95 1.83 -9.63 -10.64
C VAL A 95 1.14 -9.59 -11.99
N PHE A 96 1.58 -8.71 -12.90
CA PHE A 96 1.00 -8.61 -14.23
C PHE A 96 1.13 -9.92 -15.01
N ASN A 97 2.33 -10.52 -15.03
CA ASN A 97 2.59 -11.77 -15.74
C ASN A 97 1.80 -12.95 -15.16
N SER A 98 1.53 -12.95 -13.85
CA SER A 98 0.72 -14.01 -13.21
C SER A 98 -0.72 -14.04 -13.73
N THR A 99 -1.25 -12.92 -14.22
CA THR A 99 -2.57 -12.89 -14.85
C THR A 99 -2.57 -13.57 -16.21
N GLY A 100 -1.46 -13.52 -16.95
CA GLY A 100 -1.41 -13.98 -18.34
C GLY A 100 -2.31 -13.19 -19.30
N ILE A 101 -2.90 -12.08 -18.84
CA ILE A 101 -3.75 -11.20 -19.64
C ILE A 101 -2.84 -10.31 -20.48
N LEU A 102 -3.03 -10.35 -21.79
CA LEU A 102 -2.41 -9.42 -22.72
C LEU A 102 -3.46 -8.35 -23.07
N PRO A 103 -3.23 -7.07 -22.72
CA PRO A 103 -4.21 -5.99 -22.92
C PRO A 103 -4.64 -5.78 -24.37
N GLY A 104 -3.91 -6.36 -25.34
CA GLY A 104 -4.22 -6.28 -26.76
C GLY A 104 -4.91 -7.53 -27.35
N ASP A 105 -5.21 -8.55 -26.54
CA ASP A 105 -5.83 -9.79 -27.02
C ASP A 105 -6.96 -10.24 -26.08
N PRO A 106 -8.24 -10.05 -26.47
CA PRO A 106 -9.39 -10.44 -25.64
C PRO A 106 -9.44 -11.94 -25.35
N LYS A 107 -8.85 -12.80 -26.20
CA LYS A 107 -8.82 -14.26 -25.95
C LYS A 107 -8.01 -14.62 -24.71
N THR A 108 -7.08 -13.76 -24.30
CA THR A 108 -6.30 -13.98 -23.07
C THR A 108 -7.14 -13.76 -21.81
N ILE A 109 -8.17 -12.90 -21.88
CA ILE A 109 -9.15 -12.74 -20.81
C ILE A 109 -10.00 -14.00 -20.69
N ASP A 110 -10.51 -14.52 -21.82
CA ASP A 110 -11.26 -15.79 -21.81
C ASP A 110 -10.40 -16.94 -21.30
N SER A 111 -9.14 -17.00 -21.73
CA SER A 111 -8.18 -18.01 -21.26
C SER A 111 -7.93 -17.90 -19.75
N PHE A 112 -7.83 -16.67 -19.22
CA PHE A 112 -7.72 -16.41 -17.79
C PHE A 112 -8.95 -16.96 -17.04
N VAL A 113 -10.15 -16.57 -17.44
CA VAL A 113 -11.40 -17.01 -16.79
C VAL A 113 -11.57 -18.53 -16.88
N ASN A 114 -11.36 -19.10 -18.07
CA ASN A 114 -11.51 -20.54 -18.30
C ASN A 114 -10.50 -21.37 -17.50
N SER A 115 -9.26 -20.87 -17.34
CA SER A 115 -8.26 -21.56 -16.52
C SER A 115 -8.61 -21.61 -15.05
N PHE A 116 -9.40 -20.66 -14.54
CA PHE A 116 -9.90 -20.68 -13.16
C PHE A 116 -11.13 -21.58 -13.01
N MET A 117 -12.02 -21.59 -14.00
CA MET A 117 -13.22 -22.43 -14.00
C MET A 117 -12.93 -23.91 -14.31
N ALA A 118 -11.70 -24.23 -14.75
CA ALA A 118 -11.28 -25.58 -15.03
C ALA A 118 -11.25 -26.42 -13.74
N VAL A 119 -12.08 -27.48 -13.69
CA VAL A 119 -12.29 -28.38 -12.55
C VAL A 119 -10.99 -29.04 -12.03
N GLN A 120 -9.91 -29.01 -12.81
CA GLN A 120 -8.65 -29.70 -12.49
C GLN A 120 -7.65 -28.85 -11.70
N THR A 121 -7.89 -27.55 -11.52
CA THR A 121 -6.95 -26.67 -10.82
C THR A 121 -7.54 -26.15 -9.52
N ASN A 122 -7.27 -26.85 -8.42
CA ASN A 122 -7.52 -26.33 -7.08
C ASN A 122 -6.47 -25.26 -6.74
N PHE A 123 -6.66 -24.05 -7.25
CA PHE A 123 -5.86 -22.89 -6.86
C PHE A 123 -6.34 -22.28 -5.53
N SER A 124 -6.72 -23.11 -4.56
CA SER A 124 -7.22 -22.63 -3.28
C SER A 124 -6.07 -22.43 -2.30
N VAL A 125 -5.93 -21.21 -1.79
CA VAL A 125 -5.09 -20.92 -0.63
C VAL A 125 -5.59 -21.72 0.58
N ASN A 126 -4.67 -22.27 1.36
CA ASN A 126 -4.99 -22.94 2.63
C ASN A 126 -5.68 -21.94 3.58
N GLY A 127 -6.76 -22.35 4.25
CA GLY A 127 -7.48 -21.51 5.21
C GLY A 127 -6.61 -20.96 6.34
N ASP A 128 -5.61 -21.73 6.80
CA ASP A 128 -4.68 -21.29 7.84
C ASP A 128 -3.73 -20.20 7.33
N ASP A 129 -3.22 -20.34 6.10
CA ASP A 129 -2.39 -19.32 5.45
C ASP A 129 -3.21 -18.06 5.18
N LEU A 130 -4.44 -18.20 4.67
CA LEU A 130 -5.36 -17.08 4.48
C LEU A 130 -5.60 -16.30 5.78
N LYS A 131 -5.90 -17.01 6.87
CA LYS A 131 -6.13 -16.39 8.17
C LYS A 131 -4.87 -15.66 8.65
N ARG A 132 -3.70 -16.30 8.54
CA ARG A 132 -2.41 -15.70 8.93
C ARG A 132 -2.16 -14.40 8.15
N GLU A 133 -2.35 -14.41 6.83
CA GLU A 133 -2.12 -13.22 6.00
C GLU A 133 -3.14 -12.10 6.28
N ILE A 134 -4.39 -12.44 6.60
CA ILE A 134 -5.38 -11.46 7.08
C ILE A 134 -4.93 -10.84 8.41
N ASP A 135 -4.53 -11.66 9.38
CA ASP A 135 -4.07 -11.19 10.70
C ASP A 135 -2.83 -10.28 10.56
N LEU A 136 -1.92 -10.63 9.64
CA LEU A 136 -0.74 -9.83 9.31
C LEU A 136 -1.14 -8.50 8.62
N ALA A 137 -2.08 -8.53 7.67
CA ALA A 137 -2.60 -7.34 7.00
C ALA A 137 -3.21 -6.36 8.00
N GLU A 138 -4.01 -6.86 8.92
CA GLU A 138 -4.60 -6.06 10.00
C GLU A 138 -3.54 -5.44 10.88
N ALA A 139 -2.50 -6.21 11.23
CA ALA A 139 -1.44 -5.71 12.08
C ALA A 139 -0.67 -4.55 11.46
N TRP A 140 -0.28 -4.70 10.20
CA TRP A 140 0.41 -3.64 9.48
C TRP A 140 -0.49 -2.44 9.19
N TYR A 141 -1.76 -2.67 8.85
CA TYR A 141 -2.72 -1.57 8.64
C TYR A 141 -2.96 -0.77 9.92
N TRP A 142 -3.16 -1.46 11.04
CA TRP A 142 -3.27 -0.83 12.35
C TRP A 142 -2.01 -0.03 12.68
N ARG A 143 -0.82 -0.62 12.53
CA ARG A 143 0.44 0.05 12.84
C ARG A 143 0.65 1.31 12.02
N ALA A 144 0.33 1.26 10.73
CA ALA A 144 0.45 2.42 9.86
C ALA A 144 -0.54 3.54 10.23
N ARG A 145 -1.77 3.19 10.64
CA ARG A 145 -2.76 4.15 11.18
C ARG A 145 -2.32 4.78 12.50
N VAL A 146 -1.73 3.98 13.40
CA VAL A 146 -1.18 4.45 14.68
C VAL A 146 -0.10 5.51 14.46
N GLN A 147 0.70 5.39 13.40
CA GLN A 147 1.70 6.42 13.07
C GLN A 147 1.07 7.81 12.93
N SER A 148 -0.06 7.94 12.25
CA SER A 148 -0.75 9.24 12.11
C SER A 148 -1.20 9.82 13.47
N LEU A 149 -1.51 8.97 14.44
CA LEU A 149 -1.88 9.40 15.79
C LEU A 149 -0.65 9.79 16.63
N ILE A 150 0.48 9.11 16.44
CA ILE A 150 1.77 9.48 17.02
C ILE A 150 2.21 10.84 16.47
N ASP A 151 2.18 11.01 15.15
CA ASP A 151 2.55 12.26 14.47
C ASP A 151 1.68 13.42 14.95
N MET A 152 0.37 13.17 15.12
CA MET A 152 -0.56 14.14 15.70
C MET A 152 -0.21 14.49 17.16
N LYS A 153 0.08 13.49 18.00
CA LYS A 153 0.51 13.71 19.39
C LYS A 153 1.77 14.58 19.43
N HIS A 154 2.78 14.26 18.63
CA HIS A 154 4.02 15.04 18.55
C HIS A 154 3.76 16.47 18.05
N TYR A 155 2.95 16.63 17.00
CA TYR A 155 2.58 17.96 16.50
C TYR A 155 1.92 18.84 17.58
N ILE A 156 1.02 18.28 18.38
CA ILE A 156 0.36 19.01 19.47
C ILE A 156 1.39 19.39 20.54
N LEU A 157 2.22 18.45 20.98
CA LEU A 157 3.21 18.69 22.03
C LEU A 157 4.25 19.72 21.59
N GLU A 158 4.72 19.67 20.34
CA GLU A 158 5.76 20.57 19.83
C GLU A 158 5.28 21.99 19.53
N ASN A 159 4.02 22.17 19.12
CA ASN A 159 3.50 23.47 18.70
C ASN A 159 2.70 24.18 19.80
N GLU A 160 1.91 23.47 20.60
CA GLU A 160 1.03 24.10 21.61
C GLU A 160 1.69 24.18 23.01
N MET A 161 2.67 23.31 23.33
CA MET A 161 3.35 23.39 24.64
C MET A 161 4.50 24.39 24.70
N LYS A 162 5.00 24.89 23.56
CA LYS A 162 6.03 25.95 23.54
C LYS A 162 5.56 27.24 24.21
N ASP A 163 4.25 27.47 24.22
CA ASP A 163 3.63 28.67 24.77
C ASP A 163 3.27 28.54 26.26
N ILE A 164 3.43 27.36 26.87
CA ILE A 164 3.00 27.09 28.24
C ILE A 164 4.22 26.77 29.11
N LYS A 165 4.59 27.73 29.97
CA LYS A 165 5.73 27.61 30.91
C LYS A 165 5.46 26.69 32.10
N ASP A 166 4.22 26.27 32.31
CA ASP A 166 3.79 25.51 33.48
C ASP A 166 3.75 24.02 33.16
N LYS A 167 4.49 23.21 33.93
CA LYS A 167 4.69 21.76 33.69
C LYS A 167 3.81 20.92 34.63
N SER A 168 2.51 21.19 34.65
CA SER A 168 1.55 20.29 35.31
C SER A 168 1.19 19.13 34.36
N ASP A 169 1.10 17.91 34.91
CA ASP A 169 0.75 16.69 34.16
C ASP A 169 -0.66 16.74 33.52
N ASP A 170 -1.54 17.63 33.99
CA ASP A 170 -2.90 17.81 33.45
C ASP A 170 -2.96 18.70 32.21
N ILE A 171 -1.94 19.55 32.00
CA ILE A 171 -1.87 20.50 30.89
C ILE A 171 -1.81 19.79 29.52
N PRO A 172 -0.96 18.75 29.31
CA PRO A 172 -0.96 18.00 28.06
C PRO A 172 -2.34 17.40 27.71
N ASP A 173 -3.07 16.86 28.70
CA ASP A 173 -4.38 16.22 28.45
C ASP A 173 -5.44 17.25 28.02
N GLN A 174 -5.41 18.46 28.60
CA GLN A 174 -6.34 19.53 28.23
C GLN A 174 -6.07 20.09 26.82
N ILE A 175 -4.80 20.25 26.46
CA ILE A 175 -4.39 20.70 25.12
C ILE A 175 -4.82 19.68 24.07
N ILE A 176 -4.56 18.39 24.31
CA ILE A 176 -4.97 17.31 23.39
C ILE A 176 -6.50 17.33 23.20
N ARG A 177 -7.29 17.48 24.27
CA ARG A 177 -8.76 17.58 24.17
C ARG A 177 -9.21 18.76 23.32
N ARG A 178 -8.60 19.92 23.51
CA ARG A 178 -8.93 21.14 22.76
C ARG A 178 -8.62 20.95 21.28
N TYR A 179 -7.43 20.47 20.95
CA TYR A 179 -7.02 20.20 19.57
C TYR A 179 -7.94 19.18 18.87
N MET A 180 -8.26 18.07 19.54
CA MET A 180 -9.19 17.06 19.00
C MET A 180 -10.56 17.66 18.70
N ARG A 181 -11.07 18.56 19.54
CA ARG A 181 -12.34 19.25 19.31
C ARG A 181 -12.27 20.20 18.11
N GLU A 182 -11.20 20.99 18.00
CA GLU A 182 -11.00 21.93 16.90
C GLU A 182 -10.88 21.22 15.53
N ARG A 183 -10.23 20.05 15.52
CA ARG A 183 -10.06 19.21 14.32
C ARG A 183 -11.17 18.19 14.08
N HIS A 184 -12.25 18.23 14.87
CA HIS A 184 -13.38 17.29 14.77
C HIS A 184 -12.96 15.81 14.87
N ILE A 185 -11.90 15.53 15.63
CA ILE A 185 -11.42 14.16 15.86
C ILE A 185 -12.30 13.51 16.94
N PRO A 186 -12.77 12.27 16.74
CA PRO A 186 -13.59 11.57 17.73
C PRO A 186 -12.91 11.47 19.09
N LEU A 187 -13.62 11.90 20.15
CA LEU A 187 -13.11 11.83 21.53
C LEU A 187 -12.88 10.39 22.02
N SER A 188 -13.45 9.40 21.34
CA SER A 188 -13.20 7.97 21.58
C SER A 188 -11.74 7.58 21.35
N LEU A 189 -10.98 8.33 20.54
CA LEU A 189 -9.56 8.09 20.29
C LEU A 189 -8.65 8.65 21.38
N LYS A 190 -9.18 9.45 22.31
CA LYS A 190 -8.39 10.11 23.36
C LYS A 190 -7.62 9.13 24.24
N PRO A 191 -8.21 8.04 24.77
CA PRO A 191 -7.47 7.07 25.59
C PRO A 191 -6.32 6.44 24.80
N LEU A 192 -6.53 6.20 23.51
CA LEU A 192 -5.53 5.64 22.62
C LEU A 192 -4.37 6.62 22.41
N VAL A 193 -4.65 7.89 22.08
CA VAL A 193 -3.61 8.93 21.92
C VAL A 193 -2.81 9.14 23.22
N LYS A 194 -3.49 9.12 24.37
CA LYS A 194 -2.83 9.30 25.68
C LYS A 194 -1.84 8.16 25.96
N ASN A 195 -2.24 6.93 25.71
CA ASN A 195 -1.49 5.73 26.08
C ASN A 195 -0.80 5.06 24.88
N ILE A 196 -0.58 5.81 23.80
CA ILE A 196 -0.19 5.23 22.50
C ILE A 196 1.09 4.41 22.56
N ASP A 197 2.08 4.84 23.35
CA ASP A 197 3.38 4.18 23.49
C ASP A 197 3.22 2.81 24.19
N MET A 198 2.41 2.76 25.25
CA MET A 198 2.09 1.50 25.95
C MET A 198 1.26 0.57 25.07
N ILE A 199 0.27 1.11 24.35
CA ILE A 199 -0.58 0.32 23.43
C ILE A 199 0.28 -0.26 22.29
N LEU A 200 1.19 0.53 21.72
CA LEU A 200 2.11 0.09 20.69
C LEU A 200 3.00 -1.05 21.19
N HIS A 201 3.60 -0.89 22.37
CA HIS A 201 4.41 -1.94 22.98
C HIS A 201 3.62 -3.23 23.22
N SER A 202 2.42 -3.13 23.83
CA SER A 202 1.55 -4.30 24.06
C SER A 202 1.11 -4.99 22.77
N ALA A 203 0.73 -4.22 21.75
CA ALA A 203 0.33 -4.76 20.46
C ALA A 203 1.51 -5.44 19.73
N THR A 204 2.69 -4.84 19.81
CA THR A 204 3.94 -5.37 19.25
C THR A 204 4.30 -6.70 19.91
N LYS A 205 4.31 -6.73 21.25
CA LYS A 205 4.58 -7.94 22.03
C LYS A 205 3.63 -9.08 21.65
N ARG A 206 2.32 -8.80 21.57
CA ARG A 206 1.34 -9.81 21.15
C ARG A 206 1.54 -10.26 19.70
N GLY A 207 1.90 -9.34 18.79
CA GLY A 207 2.23 -9.67 17.41
C GLY A 207 3.39 -10.66 17.30
N ILE A 208 4.39 -10.54 18.19
CA ILE A 208 5.50 -11.50 18.31
C ILE A 208 5.01 -12.83 18.89
N GLU A 209 4.25 -12.81 19.98
CA GLU A 209 3.71 -14.02 20.63
C GLU A 209 2.80 -14.84 19.70
N MET A 210 2.06 -14.17 18.83
CA MET A 210 1.21 -14.80 17.81
C MET A 210 1.99 -15.27 16.57
N GLY A 211 3.30 -14.99 16.49
CA GLY A 211 4.14 -15.35 15.35
C GLY A 211 3.87 -14.54 14.08
N LEU A 212 3.20 -13.37 14.20
CA LEU A 212 2.94 -12.46 13.08
C LEU A 212 4.15 -11.55 12.80
N LEU A 213 4.94 -11.22 13.82
CA LEU A 213 6.12 -10.36 13.73
C LEU A 213 7.39 -11.15 14.05
N SER A 214 8.42 -11.03 13.20
CA SER A 214 9.66 -11.83 13.27
C SER A 214 10.86 -11.07 13.86
N GLN A 215 10.60 -10.18 14.82
CA GLN A 215 11.54 -9.18 15.33
C GLN A 215 12.16 -9.50 16.69
N ILE A 216 13.25 -8.79 17.04
CA ILE A 216 14.07 -9.06 18.23
C ILE A 216 13.63 -8.23 19.45
N ASN A 217 13.03 -7.05 19.25
CA ASN A 217 12.53 -6.18 20.32
C ASN A 217 11.00 -6.08 20.28
N ASP A 218 10.40 -5.77 21.42
CA ASP A 218 8.96 -5.61 21.63
C ASP A 218 8.53 -4.13 21.67
N GLU A 219 9.41 -3.21 21.27
CA GLU A 219 9.14 -1.77 21.26
C GLU A 219 8.25 -1.32 20.10
N ASP A 220 8.51 -1.81 18.88
CA ASP A 220 7.83 -1.39 17.66
C ASP A 220 7.96 -2.44 16.55
N PHE A 221 7.17 -2.35 15.48
CA PHE A 221 7.22 -3.23 14.32
C PHE A 221 8.57 -3.12 13.61
N GLY A 222 9.22 -4.26 13.38
CA GLY A 222 10.53 -4.40 12.76
C GLY A 222 10.42 -4.48 11.25
N ILE A 223 11.28 -3.72 10.59
CA ILE A 223 11.38 -3.59 9.15
C ILE A 223 12.77 -4.04 8.72
N GLN A 224 12.84 -4.95 7.76
CA GLN A 224 14.12 -5.36 7.20
C GLN A 224 14.53 -4.37 6.11
N VAL A 225 15.63 -3.65 6.35
CA VAL A 225 16.20 -2.67 5.43
C VAL A 225 17.53 -3.19 4.92
N GLU A 226 17.77 -3.12 3.61
CA GLU A 226 19.08 -3.40 3.04
C GLU A 226 19.98 -2.17 3.20
N LEU A 227 20.99 -2.25 4.07
CA LEU A 227 22.02 -1.21 4.16
C LEU A 227 23.15 -1.53 3.18
N PHE A 228 23.56 -0.50 2.44
CA PHE A 228 24.71 -0.55 1.55
C PHE A 228 25.94 -0.08 2.32
N SER A 229 26.83 -1.01 2.68
CA SER A 229 28.13 -0.66 3.22
C SER A 229 29.14 -0.64 2.07
N ALA A 230 29.78 0.51 1.85
CA ALA A 230 30.98 0.57 1.04
C ALA A 230 32.13 0.09 1.93
N GLU A 231 32.70 -1.09 1.65
CA GLU A 231 33.99 -1.45 2.23
C GLU A 231 35.01 -0.39 1.78
N SER A 232 35.84 0.08 2.72
CA SER A 232 36.90 1.04 2.41
C SER A 232 37.80 0.44 1.32
N PRO A 233 38.26 1.23 0.34
CA PRO A 233 39.00 0.72 -0.80
C PRO A 233 40.40 0.29 -0.36
N SER A 234 40.53 -0.93 0.15
CA SER A 234 41.81 -1.64 0.17
C SER A 234 41.86 -2.52 -1.07
N ASP A 235 42.68 -2.08 -2.03
CA ASP A 235 43.13 -2.79 -3.22
C ASP A 235 42.19 -2.86 -4.45
N ALA A 236 42.34 -1.84 -5.30
CA ALA A 236 42.48 -1.93 -6.77
C ALA A 236 41.60 -2.92 -7.58
N SER A 237 40.32 -3.11 -7.24
CA SER A 237 39.34 -3.68 -8.18
C SER A 237 38.34 -2.62 -8.64
N GLU A 238 38.21 -2.41 -9.95
CA GLU A 238 37.39 -1.37 -10.63
C GLU A 238 35.86 -1.52 -10.44
N HIS A 239 35.41 -2.44 -9.60
CA HIS A 239 34.01 -2.58 -9.21
C HIS A 239 33.90 -2.63 -7.68
N PRO A 240 33.34 -1.60 -7.02
CA PRO A 240 33.07 -1.68 -5.60
C PRO A 240 32.08 -2.83 -5.37
N ASN A 241 32.53 -3.85 -4.64
CA ASN A 241 31.70 -4.99 -4.30
C ASN A 241 30.74 -4.53 -3.19
N ILE A 242 29.57 -4.03 -3.58
CA ILE A 242 28.60 -3.49 -2.64
C ILE A 242 28.00 -4.65 -1.85
N LYS A 243 28.39 -4.79 -0.59
CA LYS A 243 27.83 -5.80 0.31
C LYS A 243 26.51 -5.29 0.90
N LYS A 244 25.42 -5.97 0.55
CA LYS A 244 24.09 -5.75 1.15
C LYS A 244 24.00 -6.53 2.46
N THR A 245 23.81 -5.82 3.57
CA THR A 245 23.53 -6.46 4.87
C THR A 245 22.11 -6.12 5.31
N PRO A 246 21.22 -7.13 5.47
CA PRO A 246 19.89 -6.89 5.99
C PRO A 246 19.99 -6.44 7.44
N THR A 247 19.40 -5.29 7.74
CA THR A 247 19.38 -4.72 9.10
C THR A 247 17.94 -4.50 9.51
N LEU A 248 17.61 -4.87 10.75
CA LEU A 248 16.28 -4.64 11.31
C LEU A 248 16.20 -3.20 11.86
N MET A 249 15.17 -2.47 11.46
CA MET A 249 14.89 -1.10 11.89
C MET A 249 13.46 -1.02 12.43
N ASN A 250 13.23 -0.25 13.49
CA ASN A 250 11.88 0.02 13.99
C ASN A 250 11.10 0.91 13.01
N TYR A 251 9.80 0.65 12.85
CA TYR A 251 8.90 1.45 12.01
C TYR A 251 8.95 2.95 12.33
N SER A 252 8.99 3.30 13.62
CA SER A 252 9.10 4.66 14.12
C SER A 252 10.34 5.41 13.64
N ASN A 253 11.40 4.72 13.26
CA ASN A 253 12.66 5.33 12.80
C ASN A 253 12.68 5.65 11.30
N LEU A 254 11.63 5.32 10.57
CA LEU A 254 11.52 5.62 9.14
C LEU A 254 11.24 7.10 8.86
N GLU A 255 11.57 7.53 7.64
CA GLU A 255 11.18 8.85 7.14
C GLU A 255 9.68 8.89 6.78
N SER A 256 9.09 10.09 6.80
CA SER A 256 7.66 10.29 6.48
C SER A 256 7.25 9.73 5.11
N LYS A 257 8.14 9.79 4.12
CA LYS A 257 7.90 9.22 2.78
C LYS A 257 7.74 7.69 2.83
N ASP A 258 8.50 7.03 3.69
CA ASP A 258 8.52 5.58 3.83
C ASP A 258 7.31 5.14 4.65
N HIS A 259 6.90 5.90 5.68
CA HIS A 259 5.61 5.68 6.36
C HIS A 259 4.43 5.69 5.38
N LYS A 260 4.41 6.66 4.45
CA LYS A 260 3.35 6.74 3.44
C LYS A 260 3.38 5.53 2.50
N ALA A 261 4.57 5.09 2.10
CA ALA A 261 4.72 3.91 1.24
C ALA A 261 4.19 2.64 1.94
N LEU A 262 4.57 2.43 3.21
CA LEU A 262 4.09 1.29 3.99
C LEU A 262 2.59 1.34 4.28
N MET A 263 2.05 2.54 4.52
CA MET A 263 0.62 2.74 4.66
C MET A 263 -0.12 2.32 3.38
N ASN A 264 0.38 2.72 2.21
CA ASN A 264 -0.22 2.32 0.93
C ASN A 264 -0.18 0.79 0.73
N ILE A 265 0.93 0.13 1.12
CA ILE A 265 1.05 -1.32 1.07
C ILE A 265 0.01 -1.98 1.98
N ALA A 266 -0.04 -1.55 3.23
CA ALA A 266 -0.95 -2.11 4.23
C ALA A 266 -2.43 -1.89 3.84
N GLU A 267 -2.79 -0.69 3.41
CA GLU A 267 -4.14 -0.36 2.93
C GLU A 267 -4.53 -1.17 1.69
N GLY A 268 -3.64 -1.24 0.70
CA GLY A 268 -3.91 -1.97 -0.54
C GLY A 268 -4.17 -3.45 -0.28
N ARG A 269 -3.35 -4.08 0.57
CA ARG A 269 -3.51 -5.50 0.92
C ARG A 269 -4.74 -5.75 1.78
N MET A 270 -4.96 -4.92 2.80
CA MET A 270 -6.12 -5.00 3.67
C MET A 270 -7.44 -4.83 2.91
N MET A 271 -7.47 -3.91 1.93
CA MET A 271 -8.64 -3.72 1.06
C MET A 271 -8.98 -4.97 0.26
N ALA A 272 -7.98 -5.64 -0.32
CA ALA A 272 -8.19 -6.88 -1.06
C ALA A 272 -8.77 -7.99 -0.17
N PHE A 273 -8.24 -8.15 1.04
CA PHE A 273 -8.77 -9.12 2.00
C PHE A 273 -10.17 -8.77 2.49
N ALA A 274 -10.45 -7.51 2.78
CA ALA A 274 -11.77 -7.04 3.19
C ALA A 274 -12.82 -7.27 2.09
N TRP A 275 -12.44 -7.04 0.82
CA TRP A 275 -13.31 -7.34 -0.32
C TRP A 275 -13.52 -8.85 -0.48
N ALA A 276 -12.46 -9.67 -0.43
CA ALA A 276 -12.54 -11.12 -0.57
C ALA A 276 -13.37 -11.79 0.54
N THR A 277 -13.38 -11.21 1.74
CA THR A 277 -14.16 -11.68 2.90
C THR A 277 -15.55 -11.01 3.00
N GLN A 278 -15.96 -10.26 1.98
CA GLN A 278 -17.27 -9.58 1.91
C GLN A 278 -17.51 -8.54 3.03
N LYS A 279 -16.43 -8.03 3.63
CA LYS A 279 -16.47 -6.87 4.55
C LYS A 279 -16.58 -5.54 3.81
N LEU A 280 -16.14 -5.52 2.55
CA LEU A 280 -16.39 -4.44 1.59
C LEU A 280 -17.32 -4.94 0.49
N ASP A 281 -18.41 -4.21 0.28
CA ASP A 281 -19.35 -4.40 -0.82
C ASP A 281 -18.85 -3.74 -2.11
N GLN A 282 -18.12 -2.64 -1.98
CA GLN A 282 -17.56 -1.87 -3.08
C GLN A 282 -16.09 -1.54 -2.82
N TRP A 283 -15.30 -1.61 -3.89
CA TRP A 283 -13.89 -1.26 -3.89
C TRP A 283 -13.70 0.26 -3.83
N SER A 284 -13.77 0.83 -2.63
CA SER A 284 -13.70 2.27 -2.40
C SER A 284 -12.79 2.61 -1.23
N ILE A 285 -11.84 3.52 -1.48
CA ILE A 285 -10.92 4.06 -0.45
C ILE A 285 -11.72 4.73 0.68
N GLU A 286 -12.83 5.39 0.36
CA GLU A 286 -13.67 6.04 1.38
C GLU A 286 -14.28 5.00 2.33
N ASN A 287 -14.63 3.82 1.80
CA ASN A 287 -15.20 2.73 2.57
C ASN A 287 -14.15 1.99 3.40
N MET A 288 -12.84 2.15 3.14
CA MET A 288 -11.78 1.57 3.99
C MET A 288 -11.82 2.08 5.43
N SER A 289 -12.35 3.28 5.65
CA SER A 289 -12.59 3.80 7.00
C SER A 289 -13.67 3.03 7.77
N LYS A 290 -14.57 2.34 7.05
CA LYS A 290 -15.66 1.52 7.59
C LYS A 290 -15.24 0.07 7.77
N VAL A 291 -14.14 -0.35 7.13
CA VAL A 291 -13.51 -1.64 7.39
C VAL A 291 -12.89 -1.56 8.77
N GLY A 292 -13.62 -2.09 9.76
CA GLY A 292 -13.08 -2.37 11.09
C GLY A 292 -12.06 -3.50 11.03
N SER A 293 -12.12 -4.44 11.98
CA SER A 293 -11.38 -5.69 11.83
C SER A 293 -12.08 -6.58 10.81
N VAL A 294 -11.32 -7.10 9.84
CA VAL A 294 -11.68 -8.25 9.02
C VAL A 294 -11.77 -9.51 9.90
N ASN A 295 -10.85 -9.68 10.86
CA ASN A 295 -10.90 -10.72 11.89
C ASN A 295 -11.44 -10.16 13.22
N PRO A 296 -12.72 -10.39 13.56
CA PRO A 296 -13.32 -9.88 14.80
C PRO A 296 -12.72 -10.49 16.09
N LEU A 297 -11.93 -11.56 15.97
CA LEU A 297 -11.24 -12.22 17.09
C LEU A 297 -9.84 -11.66 17.32
N ASN A 298 -9.41 -10.62 16.59
CA ASN A 298 -8.04 -10.15 16.71
C ASN A 298 -7.83 -9.38 18.03
N ILE A 299 -7.46 -10.15 19.06
CA ILE A 299 -7.19 -9.69 20.42
C ILE A 299 -6.02 -8.70 20.43
N LEU A 300 -5.16 -8.67 19.39
CA LEU A 300 -4.00 -7.78 19.28
C LEU A 300 -4.26 -6.34 19.75
N TRP A 301 -5.46 -5.82 19.49
CA TRP A 301 -5.81 -4.41 19.63
C TRP A 301 -6.65 -4.07 20.87
N SER A 302 -7.09 -5.07 21.63
CA SER A 302 -7.85 -4.83 22.86
C SER A 302 -6.89 -4.54 24.02
N PRO A 303 -6.98 -3.39 24.72
CA PRO A 303 -6.14 -3.15 25.90
C PRO A 303 -6.33 -4.30 26.91
N GLU A 304 -5.25 -4.72 27.58
CA GLU A 304 -5.39 -5.61 28.75
C GLU A 304 -6.25 -4.88 29.77
N ASN A 305 -7.44 -5.41 30.04
CA ASN A 305 -8.24 -5.02 31.20
C ASN A 305 -7.63 -5.64 32.45
#